data_AF-A0A2P6WK05-F1
#
_entry.id   AF-A0A2P6WK05-F1
#
_cell.length_a   1.000
_cell.length_b   1.000
_cell.length_c   1.000
_cell.angle_alpha   90.00
_cell.angle_beta   90.00
_cell.angle_gamma   90.00
#
_symmetry.space_group_name_H-M   'P 1'
#
loop_
_entity.id
_entity.type
_entity.pdbx_description
1 polymer ?
#
loop_
_entity_poly.entity_id
_entity_poly.type
_entity_poly.pdbx_seq_one_letter_code
_entity_poly.pdbx_strand_id
1 'polypeptide(L)'
;MPCLPRRGSLSLLFATRKNYRRRTKNSYRANKRTSILPKNEKGRRSMNKEVAMELRRRLQIKGALRFENITKPLGLTVKEVDSDGFDGALVRRSSGIGGRILVKRGIRELGRKRFTTAHEIGHYLLHKDSDSMSCGAKEIENWTNFEINPEHAADEFASELLLPSAEMKGLIGTQWPSLKLVSDLAAEFEASLTATIRKYCDVATHSCAGVWVQESRVVWFSPSTSFPHWVKVGEELDAGLLDCNIPVEEMVEVRASEWIPAFSEEKEATLLQGCVRMPTYKGCLVLLWANRPLKHRTAEDELLEELDTDRFDSFRRERWPGKK
;
A
#
# COMPACT_ATOMS: atom_id res chain seq x y z
N MET A 1 -18.27 -26.97 -24.83
CA MET A 1 -17.53 -27.57 -23.70
C MET A 1 -16.17 -26.89 -23.59
N PRO A 2 -15.83 -26.19 -22.50
CA PRO A 2 -14.48 -25.67 -22.32
C PRO A 2 -13.64 -26.60 -21.43
N CYS A 3 -12.44 -26.91 -21.91
CA CYS A 3 -11.45 -27.78 -21.28
C CYS A 3 -11.02 -27.27 -19.90
N LEU A 4 -11.10 -28.16 -18.90
CA LEU A 4 -10.52 -27.98 -17.57
C LEU A 4 -8.99 -27.88 -17.66
N PRO A 5 -8.33 -26.98 -16.89
CA PRO A 5 -6.88 -26.95 -16.83
C PRO A 5 -6.36 -28.21 -16.12
N ARG A 6 -5.29 -28.80 -16.67
CA ARG A 6 -4.70 -30.08 -16.24
C ARG A 6 -4.24 -30.01 -14.77
N ARG A 7 -4.46 -31.12 -14.03
CA ARG A 7 -4.09 -31.41 -12.62
C ARG A 7 -2.62 -31.15 -12.21
N GLY A 8 -1.75 -30.66 -13.10
CA GLY A 8 -0.33 -30.45 -12.87
C GLY A 8 0.09 -29.12 -12.23
N SER A 9 -0.77 -28.08 -12.20
CA SER A 9 -0.34 -26.76 -11.69
C SER A 9 -0.34 -26.64 -10.16
N LEU A 10 -1.20 -27.42 -9.47
CA LEU A 10 -1.32 -27.43 -8.01
C LEU A 10 -0.18 -28.21 -7.33
N SER A 11 0.33 -29.30 -7.92
CA SER A 11 1.45 -30.07 -7.35
C SER A 11 2.75 -29.25 -7.31
N LEU A 12 2.93 -28.33 -8.26
CA LEU A 12 4.06 -27.41 -8.30
C LEU A 12 3.99 -26.32 -7.21
N LEU A 13 2.80 -25.95 -6.70
CA LEU A 13 2.65 -24.95 -5.61
C LEU A 13 3.13 -25.54 -4.28
N PHE A 14 2.94 -26.85 -4.08
CA PHE A 14 3.52 -27.58 -2.96
C PHE A 14 5.00 -27.92 -3.16
N ALA A 15 5.49 -28.02 -4.41
CA ALA A 15 6.89 -28.34 -4.72
C ALA A 15 7.87 -27.19 -4.43
N THR A 16 7.47 -25.93 -4.63
CA THR A 16 8.29 -24.75 -4.26
C THR A 16 8.61 -24.70 -2.77
N ARG A 17 7.69 -25.17 -1.92
CA ARG A 17 7.89 -25.31 -0.46
C ARG A 17 8.98 -26.35 -0.11
N LYS A 18 9.12 -27.42 -0.90
CA LYS A 18 10.11 -28.49 -0.69
C LYS A 18 11.52 -28.06 -1.14
N ASN A 19 11.61 -27.30 -2.22
CA ASN A 19 12.88 -26.78 -2.74
C ASN A 19 13.45 -25.64 -1.87
N TYR A 20 12.60 -24.78 -1.30
CA TYR A 20 13.05 -23.77 -0.32
C TYR A 20 13.62 -24.41 0.96
N ARG A 21 12.97 -25.47 1.47
CA ARG A 21 13.41 -26.26 2.65
C ARG A 21 14.81 -26.85 2.51
N ARG A 22 15.27 -27.16 1.29
CA ARG A 22 16.62 -27.70 1.04
C ARG A 22 17.70 -26.61 1.03
N ARG A 23 17.34 -25.39 0.61
CA ARG A 23 18.30 -24.28 0.46
C ARG A 23 18.66 -23.63 1.81
N THR A 24 17.72 -23.61 2.76
CA THR A 24 17.93 -23.01 4.10
C THR A 24 18.61 -23.95 5.10
N LYS A 25 18.48 -25.27 4.97
CA LYS A 25 19.16 -26.21 5.88
C LYS A 25 20.70 -26.17 5.78
N ASN A 26 21.25 -25.83 4.61
CA ASN A 26 22.69 -25.76 4.42
C ASN A 26 23.34 -24.47 4.93
N SER A 27 22.58 -23.39 5.12
CA SER A 27 23.13 -22.11 5.62
C SER A 27 23.11 -21.99 7.15
N TYR A 28 22.30 -22.81 7.85
CA TYR A 28 22.11 -22.70 9.31
C TYR A 28 23.18 -23.41 10.16
N ARG A 29 24.19 -24.04 9.54
CA ARG A 29 25.21 -24.81 10.27
C ARG A 29 26.47 -24.04 10.66
N ALA A 30 26.54 -22.74 10.40
CA ALA A 30 27.71 -21.93 10.74
C ALA A 30 27.32 -20.54 11.27
N ASN A 31 26.98 -20.46 12.56
CA ASN A 31 27.40 -19.42 13.51
C ASN A 31 26.47 -19.44 14.74
N LYS A 32 26.91 -20.13 15.79
CA LYS A 32 26.45 -19.91 17.16
C LYS A 32 27.48 -19.02 17.84
N ARG A 33 27.18 -17.73 18.02
CA ARG A 33 27.48 -16.93 19.21
C ARG A 33 27.08 -15.46 18.96
N THR A 34 26.73 -14.83 20.07
CA THR A 34 26.33 -13.42 20.32
C THR A 34 24.92 -13.00 19.88
N SER A 35 24.09 -12.85 20.90
CA SER A 35 22.75 -12.27 20.93
C SER A 35 22.78 -10.78 20.59
N ILE A 36 22.38 -10.44 19.36
CA ILE A 36 21.95 -9.11 18.96
C ILE A 36 20.74 -9.34 18.05
N LEU A 37 19.57 -8.83 18.42
CA LEU A 37 18.39 -8.84 17.55
C LEU A 37 18.77 -8.24 16.18
N PRO A 38 18.61 -8.96 15.06
CA PRO A 38 19.01 -8.42 13.77
C PRO A 38 18.08 -7.27 13.39
N LYS A 39 18.69 -6.10 13.18
CA LYS A 39 18.08 -4.91 12.56
C LYS A 39 17.42 -5.30 11.24
N ASN A 40 16.24 -4.73 10.97
CA ASN A 40 15.49 -4.86 9.72
C ASN A 40 16.41 -4.82 8.49
N GLU A 41 16.53 -5.96 7.81
CA GLU A 41 17.20 -6.08 6.51
C GLU A 41 16.37 -5.31 5.46
N LYS A 42 16.75 -4.05 5.19
CA LYS A 42 16.27 -3.27 4.04
C LYS A 42 16.49 -4.08 2.77
N GLY A 43 15.41 -4.59 2.17
CA GLY A 43 15.40 -5.20 0.83
C GLY A 43 14.85 -6.63 0.74
N ARG A 44 14.61 -7.33 1.84
CA ARG A 44 14.01 -8.68 1.79
C ARG A 44 12.49 -8.56 1.64
N ARG A 45 11.94 -9.06 0.52
CA ARG A 45 10.49 -9.10 0.31
C ARG A 45 9.85 -9.97 1.39
N SER A 46 8.73 -9.52 1.95
CA SER A 46 7.93 -10.34 2.87
C SER A 46 7.52 -11.63 2.17
N MET A 47 7.73 -12.77 2.83
CA MET A 47 7.34 -14.08 2.32
C MET A 47 5.85 -14.11 1.94
N ASN A 48 4.99 -13.41 2.68
CA ASN A 48 3.55 -13.35 2.44
C ASN A 48 3.24 -12.68 1.09
N LYS A 49 3.94 -11.58 0.79
CA LYS A 49 3.85 -10.88 -0.50
C LYS A 49 4.37 -11.76 -1.64
N GLU A 50 5.46 -12.50 -1.43
CA GLU A 50 6.00 -13.43 -2.46
C GLU A 50 5.01 -14.53 -2.84
N VAL A 51 4.25 -15.06 -1.87
CA VAL A 51 3.21 -16.06 -2.14
C VAL A 51 2.09 -15.47 -3.00
N ALA A 52 1.62 -14.25 -2.69
CA ALA A 52 0.62 -13.56 -3.49
C ALA A 52 1.11 -13.27 -4.93
N MET A 53 2.34 -12.77 -5.07
CA MET A 53 2.97 -12.51 -6.37
C MET A 53 3.08 -13.78 -7.23
N GLU A 54 3.55 -14.87 -6.63
CA GLU A 54 3.71 -16.15 -7.32
C GLU A 54 2.35 -16.74 -7.73
N LEU A 55 1.32 -16.56 -6.89
CA LEU A 55 -0.04 -16.99 -7.21
C LEU A 55 -0.57 -16.23 -8.44
N ARG A 56 -0.45 -14.90 -8.47
CA ARG A 56 -0.83 -14.08 -9.63
C ARG A 56 -0.07 -14.52 -10.88
N ARG A 57 1.25 -14.70 -10.78
CA ARG A 57 2.10 -15.12 -11.89
C ARG A 57 1.69 -16.47 -12.48
N ARG A 58 1.43 -17.47 -11.62
CA ARG A 58 1.05 -18.82 -12.07
C ARG A 58 -0.32 -18.88 -12.71
N LEU A 59 -1.26 -18.09 -12.19
CA LEU A 59 -2.61 -18.01 -12.71
C LEU A 59 -2.73 -16.96 -13.84
N GLN A 60 -1.64 -16.29 -14.19
CA GLN A 60 -1.56 -15.24 -15.22
C GLN A 60 -2.63 -14.15 -15.02
N ILE A 61 -2.87 -13.79 -13.75
CA ILE A 61 -3.85 -12.76 -13.39
C ILE A 61 -3.25 -11.39 -13.72
N LYS A 62 -4.01 -10.57 -14.45
CA LYS A 62 -3.72 -9.15 -14.72
C LYS A 62 -4.91 -8.33 -14.25
N GLY A 63 -4.65 -7.14 -13.71
CA GLY A 63 -5.71 -6.24 -13.23
C GLY A 63 -6.54 -6.87 -12.10
N ALA A 64 -7.83 -6.57 -12.07
CA ALA A 64 -8.78 -7.06 -11.06
C ALA A 64 -8.84 -8.60 -10.98
N LEU A 65 -8.72 -9.12 -9.76
CA LEU A 65 -8.80 -10.55 -9.47
C LEU A 65 -10.23 -11.09 -9.57
N ARG A 66 -10.40 -12.20 -10.30
CA ARG A 66 -11.59 -13.06 -10.21
C ARG A 66 -11.33 -14.20 -9.22
N PHE A 67 -12.01 -14.17 -8.08
CA PHE A 67 -11.73 -15.11 -6.98
C PHE A 67 -11.94 -16.58 -7.37
N GLU A 68 -12.86 -16.88 -8.28
CA GLU A 68 -13.15 -18.24 -8.75
C GLU A 68 -11.92 -18.94 -9.34
N ASN A 69 -10.99 -18.16 -9.92
CA ASN A 69 -9.75 -18.69 -10.50
C ASN A 69 -8.81 -19.24 -9.42
N ILE A 70 -8.94 -18.78 -8.17
CA ILE A 70 -8.18 -19.25 -7.01
C ILE A 70 -9.02 -20.24 -6.19
N THR A 71 -10.28 -19.92 -5.92
CA THR A 71 -11.10 -20.69 -4.98
C THR A 71 -11.52 -22.05 -5.55
N LYS A 72 -11.93 -22.14 -6.81
CA LYS A 72 -12.35 -23.42 -7.42
C LYS A 72 -11.24 -24.48 -7.40
N PRO A 73 -9.99 -24.19 -7.85
CA PRO A 73 -8.90 -25.18 -7.78
C PRO A 73 -8.54 -25.59 -6.35
N LEU A 74 -8.78 -24.73 -5.36
CA LEU A 74 -8.54 -25.01 -3.95
C LEU A 74 -9.71 -25.73 -3.26
N GLY A 75 -10.81 -26.00 -3.96
CA GLY A 75 -12.02 -26.56 -3.36
C GLY A 75 -12.68 -25.62 -2.34
N LEU A 76 -12.46 -24.32 -2.49
CA LEU A 76 -13.07 -23.27 -1.68
C LEU A 76 -14.34 -22.75 -2.35
N THR A 77 -15.31 -22.40 -1.52
CA THR A 77 -16.52 -21.67 -1.95
C THR A 77 -16.62 -20.38 -1.15
N VAL A 78 -17.05 -19.29 -1.78
CA VAL A 78 -17.30 -18.02 -1.12
C VAL A 78 -18.80 -17.83 -0.98
N LYS A 79 -19.27 -17.48 0.22
CA LYS A 79 -20.68 -17.22 0.48
C LYS A 79 -20.86 -15.96 1.31
N GLU A 80 -21.79 -15.12 0.90
CA GLU A 80 -22.25 -14.02 1.73
C GLU A 80 -23.27 -14.50 2.75
N VAL A 81 -23.07 -14.14 4.01
CA VAL A 81 -23.90 -14.51 5.15
C VAL A 81 -24.22 -13.30 6.01
N ASP A 82 -25.37 -13.31 6.66
CA ASP A 82 -25.69 -12.32 7.67
C ASP A 82 -24.90 -12.66 8.95
N SER A 83 -24.15 -11.69 9.46
CA SER A 83 -23.27 -11.88 10.60
C SER A 83 -23.06 -10.57 11.34
N ASP A 84 -23.19 -10.60 12.65
CA ASP A 84 -22.86 -9.48 13.55
C ASP A 84 -21.50 -9.68 14.24
N GLY A 85 -20.94 -10.90 14.20
CA GLY A 85 -19.72 -11.25 14.92
C GLY A 85 -18.43 -11.22 14.09
N PHE A 86 -18.52 -11.16 12.76
CA PHE A 86 -17.33 -11.13 11.89
C PHE A 86 -17.61 -10.48 10.55
N ASP A 87 -16.56 -9.91 9.93
CA ASP A 87 -16.58 -9.46 8.54
C ASP A 87 -16.25 -10.61 7.57
N GLY A 88 -15.31 -11.48 7.95
CA GLY A 88 -14.90 -12.69 7.22
C GLY A 88 -14.70 -13.89 8.15
N ALA A 89 -14.86 -15.10 7.62
CA ALA A 89 -14.50 -16.31 8.33
C ALA A 89 -14.13 -17.45 7.36
N LEU A 90 -13.09 -18.22 7.71
CA LEU A 90 -12.69 -19.42 7.00
C LEU A 90 -13.10 -20.69 7.75
N VAL A 91 -13.91 -21.52 7.11
CA VAL A 91 -14.30 -22.86 7.59
C VAL A 91 -13.65 -23.92 6.71
N ARG A 92 -12.65 -24.62 7.23
CA ARG A 92 -11.98 -25.72 6.50
C ARG A 92 -12.83 -26.98 6.51
N ARG A 93 -12.67 -27.84 5.50
CA ARG A 93 -13.23 -29.18 5.58
C ARG A 93 -12.51 -29.97 6.67
N SER A 94 -13.26 -30.76 7.43
CA SER A 94 -12.73 -31.66 8.47
C SER A 94 -11.80 -32.74 7.92
N SER A 95 -11.91 -33.06 6.63
CA SER A 95 -11.00 -33.97 5.93
C SER A 95 -10.79 -33.54 4.48
N GLY A 96 -9.54 -33.60 4.01
CA GLY A 96 -9.14 -33.29 2.64
C GLY A 96 -8.89 -31.80 2.38
N ILE A 97 -8.79 -31.43 1.10
CA ILE A 97 -8.55 -30.05 0.65
C ILE A 97 -9.90 -29.36 0.42
N GLY A 98 -10.01 -28.10 0.84
CA GLY A 98 -11.15 -27.23 0.58
C GLY A 98 -11.80 -26.69 1.85
N GLY A 99 -12.90 -25.95 1.64
CA GLY A 99 -13.56 -25.22 2.71
C GLY A 99 -14.58 -24.21 2.20
N ARG A 100 -15.01 -23.33 3.09
CA ARG A 100 -15.93 -22.23 2.82
C ARG A 100 -15.35 -20.95 3.40
N ILE A 101 -15.38 -19.90 2.60
CA ILE A 101 -15.12 -18.53 3.01
C ILE A 101 -16.49 -17.87 3.17
N LEU A 102 -16.75 -17.37 4.36
CA LEU A 102 -17.95 -16.62 4.69
C LEU A 102 -17.59 -15.13 4.71
N VAL A 103 -18.39 -14.30 4.05
CA VAL A 103 -18.21 -12.85 4.03
C VAL A 103 -19.50 -12.21 4.51
N LYS A 104 -19.41 -11.22 5.40
CA LYS A 104 -20.57 -10.50 5.89
C LYS A 104 -21.31 -9.80 4.75
N ARG A 105 -22.57 -10.14 4.56
CA ARG A 105 -23.45 -9.58 3.53
C ARG A 105 -23.60 -8.07 3.66
N GLY A 106 -23.69 -7.58 4.90
CA GLY A 106 -23.88 -6.17 5.25
C GLY A 106 -22.67 -5.25 4.99
N ILE A 107 -21.51 -5.77 4.58
CA ILE A 107 -20.42 -4.93 4.08
C ILE A 107 -20.90 -4.25 2.80
N ARG A 108 -20.99 -2.93 2.78
CA ARG A 108 -21.55 -2.21 1.64
C ARG A 108 -20.56 -2.10 0.48
N GLU A 109 -19.28 -1.93 0.79
CA GLU A 109 -18.26 -1.64 -0.20
C GLU A 109 -17.67 -2.91 -0.81
N LEU A 110 -17.75 -2.99 -2.15
CA LEU A 110 -17.17 -4.10 -2.90
C LEU A 110 -15.69 -4.30 -2.58
N GLY A 111 -14.90 -3.22 -2.53
CA GLY A 111 -13.47 -3.30 -2.20
C GLY A 111 -13.20 -3.94 -0.84
N ARG A 112 -14.05 -3.66 0.17
CA ARG A 112 -13.92 -4.28 1.51
C ARG A 112 -14.31 -5.75 1.47
N LYS A 113 -15.39 -6.14 0.78
CA LYS A 113 -15.73 -7.57 0.55
C LYS A 113 -14.60 -8.34 -0.14
N ARG A 114 -13.99 -7.72 -1.16
CA ARG A 114 -12.86 -8.30 -1.90
C ARG A 114 -11.64 -8.46 -0.99
N PHE A 115 -11.30 -7.43 -0.21
CA PHE A 115 -10.22 -7.51 0.77
C PHE A 115 -10.45 -8.63 1.79
N THR A 116 -11.63 -8.70 2.40
CA THR A 116 -12.00 -9.77 3.32
C THR A 116 -11.87 -11.15 2.67
N THR A 117 -12.37 -11.33 1.44
CA THR A 117 -12.23 -12.62 0.73
C THR A 117 -10.77 -12.98 0.48
N ALA A 118 -9.94 -12.01 0.06
CA ALA A 118 -8.52 -12.23 -0.18
C ALA A 118 -7.74 -12.53 1.13
N HIS A 119 -8.13 -11.89 2.23
CA HIS A 119 -7.60 -12.12 3.58
C HIS A 119 -7.88 -13.57 4.03
N GLU A 120 -9.12 -14.06 3.88
CA GLU A 120 -9.45 -15.46 4.19
C GLU A 120 -8.73 -16.46 3.28
N ILE A 121 -8.47 -16.12 2.01
CA ILE A 121 -7.61 -16.94 1.13
C ILE A 121 -6.16 -16.95 1.65
N GLY A 122 -5.68 -15.81 2.16
CA GLY A 122 -4.38 -15.70 2.83
C GLY A 122 -4.30 -16.66 4.01
N HIS A 123 -5.29 -16.62 4.92
CA HIS A 123 -5.42 -17.59 6.00
C HIS A 123 -5.42 -19.03 5.48
N TYR A 124 -6.16 -19.32 4.40
CA TYR A 124 -6.22 -20.66 3.83
C TYR A 124 -4.87 -21.19 3.34
N LEU A 125 -4.08 -20.33 2.68
CA LEU A 125 -2.83 -20.71 2.02
C LEU A 125 -1.61 -20.65 2.93
N LEU A 126 -1.54 -19.67 3.82
CA LEU A 126 -0.39 -19.42 4.67
C LEU A 126 -0.42 -20.29 5.94
N HIS A 127 -1.60 -20.47 6.53
CA HIS A 127 -1.75 -21.09 7.84
C HIS A 127 -2.46 -22.44 7.69
N LYS A 128 -1.84 -23.52 8.15
CA LYS A 128 -2.38 -24.88 7.97
C LYS A 128 -3.13 -25.43 9.19
N ASP A 129 -2.85 -24.93 10.38
CA ASP A 129 -3.21 -25.59 11.64
C ASP A 129 -3.94 -24.68 12.65
N SER A 130 -4.45 -23.52 12.23
CA SER A 130 -5.34 -22.71 13.06
C SER A 130 -6.78 -23.20 12.90
N ASP A 131 -7.16 -24.19 13.70
CA ASP A 131 -8.54 -24.63 13.83
C ASP A 131 -9.41 -23.44 14.28
N SER A 132 -10.35 -23.05 13.41
CA SER A 132 -11.44 -22.10 13.69
C SER A 132 -11.05 -20.82 14.45
N MET A 133 -10.29 -19.92 13.83
CA MET A 133 -10.25 -18.54 14.32
C MET A 133 -11.50 -17.80 13.85
N SER A 134 -12.54 -17.75 14.69
CA SER A 134 -13.48 -16.64 14.62
C SER A 134 -12.70 -15.37 14.94
N CYS A 135 -12.66 -14.38 14.06
CA CYS A 135 -12.05 -13.08 14.35
C CYS A 135 -12.78 -12.42 15.52
N GLY A 136 -12.26 -12.66 16.72
CA GLY A 136 -12.65 -12.07 18.00
C GLY A 136 -11.46 -12.20 18.94
N ALA A 137 -11.11 -11.10 19.60
CA ALA A 137 -9.92 -10.98 20.44
C ALA A 137 -9.86 -12.06 21.54
N LYS A 138 -8.93 -13.01 21.44
CA LYS A 138 -8.15 -13.61 22.54
C LYS A 138 -7.19 -14.71 22.03
N GLU A 139 -5.89 -14.41 22.17
CA GLU A 139 -4.76 -15.24 22.63
C GLU A 139 -5.05 -16.70 23.05
N ILE A 140 -4.17 -17.70 22.98
CA ILE A 140 -2.72 -17.90 22.72
C ILE A 140 -2.56 -19.46 22.71
N GLU A 141 -1.52 -20.00 22.05
CA GLU A 141 -0.58 -21.06 22.52
C GLU A 141 -0.10 -22.07 21.46
N ASN A 142 1.23 -22.10 21.31
CA ASN A 142 2.11 -23.26 21.02
C ASN A 142 2.88 -23.40 19.67
N TRP A 143 4.00 -22.64 19.62
CA TRP A 143 5.40 -22.99 19.28
C TRP A 143 5.82 -23.39 17.85
N THR A 144 6.40 -22.44 17.11
CA THR A 144 7.86 -22.36 16.85
C THR A 144 8.24 -20.99 16.25
N ASN A 145 9.16 -20.29 16.92
CA ASN A 145 9.66 -18.93 16.64
C ASN A 145 9.75 -18.53 15.15
N PHE A 146 9.06 -17.44 14.82
CA PHE A 146 9.10 -16.54 13.64
C PHE A 146 7.71 -16.25 13.02
N GLU A 147 6.60 -16.66 13.63
CA GLU A 147 5.27 -16.27 13.15
C GLU A 147 4.96 -14.81 13.53
N ILE A 148 5.28 -13.95 12.56
CA ILE A 148 4.53 -12.74 12.21
C ILE A 148 3.05 -13.00 12.48
N ASN A 149 2.41 -12.07 13.22
CA ASN A 149 0.97 -12.04 13.48
C ASN A 149 0.17 -12.60 12.27
N PRO A 150 -0.59 -13.71 12.42
CA PRO A 150 -1.23 -14.39 11.30
C PRO A 150 -2.21 -13.48 10.54
N GLU A 151 -2.84 -12.54 11.24
CA GLU A 151 -3.70 -11.51 10.66
C GLU A 151 -2.89 -10.55 9.80
N HIS A 152 -1.76 -10.06 10.31
CA HIS A 152 -0.85 -9.20 9.54
C HIS A 152 -0.30 -9.93 8.30
N ALA A 153 0.01 -11.23 8.42
CA ALA A 153 0.43 -12.03 7.28
C ALA A 153 -0.67 -12.18 6.22
N ALA A 154 -1.92 -12.39 6.65
CA ALA A 154 -3.08 -12.44 5.77
C ALA A 154 -3.37 -11.07 5.12
N ASP A 155 -3.23 -9.97 5.85
CA ASP A 155 -3.37 -8.60 5.34
C ASP A 155 -2.30 -8.27 4.30
N GLU A 156 -1.04 -8.58 4.56
CA GLU A 156 0.05 -8.40 3.59
C GLU A 156 -0.20 -9.20 2.31
N PHE A 157 -0.65 -10.45 2.46
CA PHE A 157 -1.01 -11.30 1.33
C PHE A 157 -2.18 -10.73 0.54
N ALA A 158 -3.28 -10.34 1.22
CA ALA A 158 -4.47 -9.79 0.59
C ALA A 158 -4.19 -8.49 -0.15
N SER A 159 -3.44 -7.58 0.48
CA SER A 159 -2.99 -6.32 -0.11
C SER A 159 -2.17 -6.54 -1.38
N GLU A 160 -1.20 -7.47 -1.36
CA GLU A 160 -0.39 -7.77 -2.55
C GLU A 160 -1.16 -8.56 -3.63
N LEU A 161 -2.12 -9.40 -3.23
CA LEU A 161 -2.93 -10.17 -4.17
C LEU A 161 -3.90 -9.27 -4.95
N LEU A 162 -4.53 -8.30 -4.27
CA LEU A 162 -5.51 -7.39 -4.86
C LEU A 162 -4.86 -6.18 -5.55
N LEU A 163 -3.87 -5.58 -4.90
CA LEU A 163 -3.11 -4.43 -5.42
C LEU A 163 -1.64 -4.84 -5.58
N PRO A 164 -1.29 -5.56 -6.66
CA PRO A 164 0.05 -6.08 -6.90
C PRO A 164 1.08 -4.96 -7.11
N SER A 165 2.11 -4.93 -6.29
CA SER A 165 3.13 -3.87 -6.29
C SER A 165 3.82 -3.71 -7.65
N ALA A 166 4.08 -4.82 -8.34
CA ALA A 166 4.77 -4.80 -9.63
C ALA A 166 3.90 -4.22 -10.76
N GLU A 167 2.61 -4.58 -10.83
CA GLU A 167 1.70 -4.04 -11.86
C GLU A 167 1.37 -2.58 -11.53
N MET A 168 1.14 -2.24 -10.25
CA MET A 168 0.95 -0.85 -9.79
C MET A 168 2.12 0.03 -10.23
N LYS A 169 3.37 -0.39 -10.01
CA LYS A 169 4.56 0.36 -10.47
C LYS A 169 4.59 0.55 -11.99
N GLY A 170 4.22 -0.49 -12.74
CA GLY A 170 4.16 -0.42 -14.20
C GLY A 170 3.11 0.57 -14.71
N LEU A 171 1.93 0.58 -14.08
CA LEU A 171 0.84 1.50 -14.43
C LEU A 171 1.13 2.94 -13.99
N ILE A 172 1.73 3.14 -12.81
CA ILE A 172 2.14 4.48 -12.34
C ILE A 172 3.20 5.05 -13.29
N GLY A 173 4.25 4.28 -13.61
CA GLY A 173 5.31 4.69 -14.53
C GLY A 173 5.94 6.02 -14.10
N THR A 174 5.86 7.03 -14.99
CA THR A 174 6.36 8.39 -14.77
C THR A 174 5.24 9.42 -14.58
N GLN A 175 4.01 8.97 -14.35
CA GLN A 175 2.86 9.87 -14.18
C GLN A 175 2.98 10.65 -12.87
N TRP A 176 2.55 11.91 -12.90
CA TRP A 176 2.53 12.74 -11.70
C TRP A 176 1.45 12.29 -10.70
N PRO A 177 1.71 12.44 -9.38
CA PRO A 177 0.72 12.14 -8.35
C PRO A 177 -0.56 12.97 -8.52
N SER A 178 -1.70 12.30 -8.57
CA SER A 178 -3.04 12.90 -8.53
C SER A 178 -4.04 11.91 -7.96
N LEU A 179 -5.16 12.42 -7.43
CA LEU A 179 -6.25 11.55 -6.99
C LEU A 179 -6.94 10.84 -8.16
N LYS A 180 -6.91 11.43 -9.36
CA LYS A 180 -7.33 10.76 -10.59
C LYS A 180 -6.52 9.48 -10.84
N LEU A 181 -5.19 9.55 -10.80
CA LEU A 181 -4.33 8.38 -10.98
C LEU A 181 -4.64 7.29 -9.94
N VAL A 182 -4.79 7.68 -8.67
CA VAL A 182 -5.15 6.75 -7.59
C VAL A 182 -6.55 6.14 -7.82
N SER A 183 -7.51 6.93 -8.32
CA SER A 183 -8.87 6.48 -8.63
C SER A 183 -8.90 5.51 -9.81
N ASP A 184 -8.13 5.79 -10.86
CA ASP A 184 -7.99 4.91 -12.03
C ASP A 184 -7.40 3.55 -11.62
N LEU A 185 -6.36 3.55 -10.77
CA LEU A 185 -5.79 2.32 -10.21
C LEU A 185 -6.81 1.57 -9.34
N ALA A 186 -7.60 2.30 -8.54
CA ALA A 186 -8.62 1.68 -7.70
C ALA A 186 -9.70 0.98 -8.55
N ALA A 187 -10.10 1.61 -9.67
CA ALA A 187 -11.03 1.03 -10.62
C ALA A 187 -10.43 -0.20 -11.33
N GLU A 188 -9.20 -0.11 -11.83
CA GLU A 188 -8.50 -1.21 -12.53
C GLU A 188 -8.40 -2.50 -11.69
N PHE A 189 -8.18 -2.36 -10.38
CA PHE A 189 -8.03 -3.50 -9.47
C PHE A 189 -9.31 -3.84 -8.67
N GLU A 190 -10.40 -3.09 -8.87
CA GLU A 190 -11.63 -3.16 -8.07
C GLU A 190 -11.35 -3.08 -6.55
N ALA A 191 -10.46 -2.17 -6.15
CA ALA A 191 -10.09 -1.97 -4.75
C ALA A 191 -10.73 -0.71 -4.18
N SER A 192 -10.81 -0.60 -2.85
CA SER A 192 -11.23 0.65 -2.21
C SER A 192 -10.17 1.74 -2.42
N LEU A 193 -10.60 2.98 -2.65
CA LEU A 193 -9.70 4.11 -2.86
C LEU A 193 -8.69 4.31 -1.71
N THR A 194 -9.11 4.06 -0.47
CA THR A 194 -8.25 4.14 0.72
C THR A 194 -7.15 3.07 0.74
N ALA A 195 -7.44 1.85 0.34
CA ALA A 195 -6.43 0.80 0.17
C ALA A 195 -5.48 1.14 -0.99
N THR A 196 -6.04 1.66 -2.09
CA THR A 196 -5.25 2.03 -3.27
C THR A 196 -4.29 3.17 -2.99
N ILE A 197 -4.70 4.24 -2.30
CA ILE A 197 -3.78 5.35 -2.00
C ILE A 197 -2.63 4.91 -1.08
N ARG A 198 -2.91 4.04 -0.10
CA ARG A 198 -1.87 3.47 0.76
C ARG A 198 -0.88 2.66 -0.06
N LYS A 199 -1.38 1.77 -0.92
CA LYS A 199 -0.53 0.97 -1.81
C LYS A 199 0.23 1.84 -2.80
N TYR A 200 -0.40 2.88 -3.33
CA TYR A 200 0.23 3.84 -4.22
C TYR A 200 1.44 4.47 -3.53
N CYS A 201 1.30 4.97 -2.30
CA CYS A 201 2.41 5.52 -1.53
C CYS A 201 3.52 4.48 -1.25
N ASP A 202 3.18 3.22 -0.98
CA ASP A 202 4.18 2.15 -0.79
C ASP A 202 5.10 1.95 -2.01
N VAL A 203 4.60 2.23 -3.22
CA VAL A 203 5.29 1.92 -4.47
C VAL A 203 5.69 3.14 -5.30
N ALA A 204 5.18 4.32 -4.95
CA ALA A 204 5.46 5.58 -5.63
C ALA A 204 6.94 5.96 -5.50
N THR A 205 7.47 6.54 -6.56
CA THR A 205 8.82 7.14 -6.60
C THR A 205 8.78 8.59 -6.13
N HIS A 206 7.70 9.30 -6.44
CA HIS A 206 7.46 10.68 -6.00
C HIS A 206 7.29 10.78 -4.47
N SER A 207 7.74 11.90 -3.92
CA SER A 207 7.60 12.21 -2.49
C SER A 207 6.16 12.62 -2.20
N CYS A 208 5.34 11.68 -1.74
CA CYS A 208 3.91 11.89 -1.53
C CYS A 208 3.41 11.18 -0.28
N ALA A 209 2.26 11.60 0.24
CA ALA A 209 1.59 10.93 1.34
C ALA A 209 0.08 10.92 1.14
N GLY A 210 -0.55 9.76 1.37
CA GLY A 210 -2.01 9.66 1.46
C GLY A 210 -2.46 9.96 2.89
N VAL A 211 -3.49 10.77 3.07
CA VAL A 211 -4.02 11.17 4.38
C VAL A 211 -5.53 10.95 4.42
N TRP A 212 -6.01 10.39 5.53
CA TRP A 212 -7.44 10.28 5.81
C TRP A 212 -7.84 11.26 6.89
N VAL A 213 -8.80 12.10 6.56
CA VAL A 213 -9.41 13.06 7.46
C VAL A 213 -10.84 12.62 7.71
N GLN A 214 -11.25 12.57 8.98
CA GLN A 214 -12.62 12.26 9.38
C GLN A 214 -13.06 13.25 10.44
N GLU A 215 -14.25 13.83 10.26
CA GLU A 215 -14.79 14.84 11.19
C GLU A 215 -13.75 15.93 11.54
N SER A 216 -13.14 16.50 10.50
CA SER A 216 -12.09 17.53 10.56
C SER A 216 -10.79 17.13 11.24
N ARG A 217 -10.58 15.86 11.58
CA ARG A 217 -9.33 15.38 12.20
C ARG A 217 -8.56 14.44 11.30
N VAL A 218 -7.24 14.55 11.30
CA VAL A 218 -6.37 13.56 10.64
C VAL A 218 -6.41 12.27 11.43
N VAL A 219 -6.90 11.19 10.83
CA VAL A 219 -7.01 9.88 11.49
C VAL A 219 -5.77 9.02 11.22
N TRP A 220 -5.24 9.08 9.99
CA TRP A 220 -4.02 8.38 9.62
C TRP A 220 -3.37 9.03 8.40
N PHE A 221 -2.07 8.79 8.22
CA PHE A 221 -1.37 9.06 6.97
C PHE A 221 -0.48 7.89 6.57
N SER A 222 -0.14 7.82 5.28
CA SER A 222 0.66 6.78 4.65
C SER A 222 1.69 7.44 3.73
N PRO A 223 2.94 7.63 4.18
CA PRO A 223 3.98 8.29 3.38
C PRO A 223 4.59 7.33 2.36
N SER A 224 5.07 7.87 1.23
CA SER A 224 5.97 7.14 0.35
C SER A 224 7.37 7.06 0.95
N THR A 225 8.20 6.15 0.43
CA THR A 225 9.58 6.00 0.91
C THR A 225 10.41 7.28 0.74
N SER A 226 10.06 8.11 -0.26
CA SER A 226 10.72 9.38 -0.56
C SER A 226 10.09 10.60 0.14
N PHE A 227 9.08 10.40 1.00
CA PHE A 227 8.44 11.45 1.81
C PHE A 227 8.90 11.34 3.28
N PRO A 228 10.03 11.96 3.66
CA PRO A 228 10.63 11.81 4.99
C PRO A 228 9.99 12.74 6.04
N HIS A 229 8.72 13.10 5.88
CA HIS A 229 8.04 14.05 6.73
C HIS A 229 6.87 13.40 7.47
N TRP A 230 6.68 13.82 8.72
CA TRP A 230 5.59 13.39 9.57
C TRP A 230 4.39 14.32 9.40
N VAL A 231 3.19 13.76 9.22
CA VAL A 231 1.93 14.52 9.20
C VAL A 231 1.28 14.47 10.58
N LYS A 232 0.73 15.58 11.06
CA LYS A 232 0.03 15.66 12.36
C LYS A 232 -1.19 14.74 12.36
N VAL A 233 -1.20 13.71 13.20
CA VAL A 233 -2.35 12.80 13.39
C VAL A 233 -3.07 13.19 14.68
N GLY A 234 -4.41 13.22 14.65
CA GLY A 234 -5.30 13.53 15.78
C GLY A 234 -5.66 15.01 15.92
N GLU A 235 -4.92 15.90 15.26
CA GLU A 235 -5.22 17.34 15.25
C GLU A 235 -6.38 17.68 14.33
N GLU A 236 -7.07 18.76 14.69
CA GLU A 236 -8.16 19.34 13.92
C GLU A 236 -7.57 20.23 12.82
N LEU A 237 -8.11 20.13 11.62
CA LEU A 237 -7.70 20.91 10.47
C LEU A 237 -8.58 22.16 10.34
N ASP A 238 -7.99 23.23 9.83
CA ASP A 238 -8.71 24.46 9.52
C ASP A 238 -9.80 24.21 8.47
N ALA A 239 -10.98 24.82 8.68
CA ALA A 239 -12.19 24.60 7.90
C ALA A 239 -12.06 24.97 6.40
N GLY A 240 -10.98 25.66 6.01
CA GLY A 240 -10.69 26.03 4.61
C GLY A 240 -9.57 25.21 3.94
N LEU A 241 -8.87 24.34 4.68
CA LEU A 241 -7.72 23.61 4.13
C LEU A 241 -8.12 22.59 3.06
N LEU A 242 -9.32 22.01 3.20
CA LEU A 242 -9.81 20.94 2.34
C LEU A 242 -10.88 21.47 1.37
N ASP A 243 -10.46 21.93 0.20
CA ASP A 243 -11.38 22.12 -0.92
C ASP A 243 -11.47 20.85 -1.78
N CYS A 244 -12.53 20.07 -1.54
CA CYS A 244 -12.78 18.82 -2.24
C CYS A 244 -13.83 18.96 -3.34
N ASN A 245 -14.17 20.20 -3.75
CA ASN A 245 -14.97 20.47 -4.94
C ASN A 245 -14.12 20.57 -6.21
N ILE A 246 -12.80 20.65 -6.03
CA ILE A 246 -11.82 20.69 -7.11
C ILE A 246 -11.75 19.32 -7.81
N PRO A 247 -11.68 19.27 -9.15
CA PRO A 247 -11.56 18.01 -9.89
C PRO A 247 -10.40 17.15 -9.39
N VAL A 248 -10.57 15.82 -9.40
CA VAL A 248 -9.58 14.87 -8.83
C VAL A 248 -8.27 14.81 -9.63
N GLU A 249 -8.28 15.31 -10.87
CA GLU A 249 -7.12 15.53 -11.73
C GLU A 249 -6.24 16.69 -11.25
N GLU A 250 -6.85 17.69 -10.60
CA GLU A 250 -6.21 18.90 -10.18
C GLU A 250 -5.63 18.75 -8.76
N MET A 251 -4.52 19.45 -8.54
CA MET A 251 -3.86 19.52 -7.24
C MET A 251 -3.65 20.99 -6.90
N VAL A 252 -3.96 21.36 -5.67
CA VAL A 252 -3.88 22.74 -5.17
C VAL A 252 -2.59 22.92 -4.40
N GLU A 253 -1.93 24.06 -4.60
CA GLU A 253 -0.78 24.42 -3.79
C GLU A 253 -1.22 24.88 -2.40
N VAL A 254 -0.66 24.25 -1.36
CA VAL A 254 -0.92 24.54 0.05
C VAL A 254 0.41 24.70 0.80
N ARG A 255 0.40 25.45 1.90
CA ARG A 255 1.58 25.59 2.76
C ARG A 255 1.94 24.25 3.41
N ALA A 256 3.22 23.91 3.46
CA ALA A 256 3.67 22.67 4.08
C ALA A 256 3.40 22.64 5.60
N SER A 257 3.38 23.81 6.25
CA SER A 257 3.10 23.97 7.68
C SER A 257 1.69 23.52 8.10
N GLU A 258 0.73 23.50 7.16
CA GLU A 258 -0.64 23.01 7.39
C GLU A 258 -0.67 21.51 7.74
N TRP A 259 0.27 20.76 7.17
CA TRP A 259 0.32 19.30 7.29
C TRP A 259 1.50 18.81 8.12
N ILE A 260 2.66 19.46 8.00
CA ILE A 260 3.95 19.01 8.52
C ILE A 260 4.39 19.96 9.65
N PRO A 261 4.40 19.51 10.93
CA PRO A 261 4.74 20.37 12.07
C PRO A 261 6.18 20.89 12.04
N ALA A 262 7.08 20.26 11.29
CA ALA A 262 8.46 20.67 11.17
C ALA A 262 8.66 21.97 10.35
N PHE A 263 7.62 22.43 9.64
CA PHE A 263 7.64 23.69 8.90
C PHE A 263 6.89 24.78 9.67
N SER A 264 7.49 25.96 9.78
CA SER A 264 6.84 27.15 10.32
C SER A 264 6.12 27.92 9.21
N GLU A 265 5.11 28.71 9.58
CA GLU A 265 4.40 29.58 8.64
C GLU A 265 5.32 30.60 7.95
N GLU A 266 6.41 30.99 8.63
CA GLU A 266 7.41 31.94 8.12
C GLU A 266 8.27 31.34 6.99
N LYS A 267 8.23 30.03 6.74
CA LYS A 267 9.04 29.37 5.73
C LYS A 267 8.15 28.89 4.59
N GLU A 268 8.32 29.51 3.42
CA GLU A 268 7.53 29.29 2.20
C GLU A 268 7.80 27.93 1.52
N ALA A 269 7.70 26.84 2.26
CA ALA A 269 7.65 25.51 1.67
C ALA A 269 6.21 25.17 1.31
N THR A 270 5.98 24.72 0.07
CA THR A 270 4.64 24.37 -0.42
C THR A 270 4.55 22.92 -0.85
N LEU A 271 3.33 22.40 -0.81
CA LEU A 271 2.93 21.06 -1.22
C LEU A 271 1.79 21.17 -2.22
N LEU A 272 1.68 20.18 -3.10
CA LEU A 272 0.47 19.98 -3.88
C LEU A 272 -0.48 19.05 -3.12
N GLN A 273 -1.77 19.40 -3.10
CA GLN A 273 -2.83 18.68 -2.39
C GLN A 273 -3.99 18.36 -3.34
N GLY A 274 -4.35 17.09 -3.44
CA GLY A 274 -5.63 16.66 -4.01
C GLY A 274 -6.56 16.24 -2.89
N CYS A 275 -7.85 16.61 -2.93
CA CYS A 275 -8.87 16.14 -1.99
C CYS A 275 -10.05 15.48 -2.71
N VAL A 276 -10.53 14.35 -2.19
CA VAL A 276 -11.81 13.76 -2.57
C VAL A 276 -12.67 13.50 -1.34
N ARG A 277 -13.93 13.95 -1.41
CA ARG A 277 -14.89 13.78 -0.32
C ARG A 277 -15.48 12.38 -0.31
N MET A 278 -15.62 11.80 0.87
CA MET A 278 -16.24 10.49 1.09
C MET A 278 -17.43 10.62 2.07
N PRO A 279 -18.59 11.11 1.59
CA PRO A 279 -19.71 11.51 2.45
C PRO A 279 -20.22 10.41 3.39
N THR A 280 -20.25 9.15 2.96
CA THR A 280 -20.73 8.08 3.84
C THR A 280 -19.89 7.92 5.10
N TYR A 281 -18.60 8.21 5.01
CA TYR A 281 -17.67 8.06 6.14
C TYR A 281 -17.45 9.37 6.89
N LYS A 282 -18.16 10.45 6.53
CA LYS A 282 -17.98 11.80 7.08
C LYS A 282 -16.51 12.25 7.05
N GLY A 283 -15.83 11.98 5.94
CA GLY A 283 -14.41 12.25 5.80
C GLY A 283 -13.98 12.53 4.39
N CYS A 284 -12.70 12.82 4.23
CA CYS A 284 -12.04 13.16 3.00
C CYS A 284 -10.73 12.37 2.88
N LEU A 285 -10.44 11.92 1.67
CA LEU A 285 -9.16 11.31 1.34
C LEU A 285 -8.31 12.36 0.61
N VAL A 286 -7.08 12.54 1.10
CA VAL A 286 -6.16 13.57 0.61
C VAL A 286 -4.90 12.91 0.09
N LEU A 287 -4.38 13.41 -1.02
CA LEU A 287 -3.04 13.08 -1.53
C LEU A 287 -2.18 14.33 -1.44
N LEU A 288 -1.09 14.25 -0.68
CA LEU A 288 -0.06 15.28 -0.61
C LEU A 288 1.10 14.91 -1.53
N TRP A 289 1.65 15.87 -2.24
CA TRP A 289 2.81 15.69 -3.11
C TRP A 289 3.80 16.84 -2.93
N ALA A 290 5.00 16.50 -2.44
CA ALA A 290 6.15 17.39 -2.49
C ALA A 290 6.77 17.33 -3.89
N ASN A 291 6.28 18.18 -4.80
CA ASN A 291 6.81 18.31 -6.16
C ASN A 291 8.20 18.99 -6.19
N ARG A 292 8.56 19.70 -5.13
CA ARG A 292 9.87 20.30 -4.89
C ARG A 292 10.47 19.76 -3.57
N PRO A 293 11.80 19.72 -3.42
CA PRO A 293 12.41 19.38 -2.14
C PRO A 293 11.95 20.35 -1.06
N LEU A 294 11.33 19.84 -0.01
CA LEU A 294 10.94 20.64 1.15
C LEU A 294 12.19 20.93 1.99
N LYS A 295 12.90 22.01 1.65
CA LYS A 295 13.99 22.54 2.46
C LYS A 295 13.46 23.65 3.36
N HIS A 296 14.08 23.84 4.51
CA HIS A 296 14.00 25.13 5.19
C HIS A 296 14.67 26.15 4.26
N ARG A 297 13.90 26.93 3.51
CA ARG A 297 14.43 28.09 2.79
C ARG A 297 15.06 29.01 3.83
N THR A 298 16.35 29.28 3.69
CA THR A 298 17.02 30.38 4.37
C THR A 298 16.89 31.62 3.49
N ALA A 299 17.05 32.83 4.05
CA ALA A 299 17.02 34.07 3.28
C ALA A 299 18.05 34.09 2.10
N GLU A 300 19.08 33.25 2.15
CA GLU A 300 20.07 33.08 1.09
C GLU A 300 19.53 32.29 -0.12
N ASP A 301 18.60 31.35 0.08
CA ASP A 301 18.00 30.55 -1.00
C ASP A 301 17.03 31.38 -1.87
N GLU A 302 16.35 32.38 -1.28
CA GLU A 302 15.45 33.30 -2.00
C GLU A 302 16.23 34.26 -2.91
N LEU A 303 17.40 34.72 -2.47
CA LEU A 303 18.33 35.54 -3.27
C LEU A 303 18.87 34.80 -4.50
N LEU A 304 18.89 33.47 -4.49
CA LEU A 304 19.37 32.65 -5.62
C LEU A 304 18.30 32.45 -6.69
N GLU A 305 17.00 32.47 -6.37
CA GLU A 305 15.91 32.40 -7.36
C GLU A 305 15.74 33.72 -8.14
N GLU A 306 16.11 34.87 -7.57
CA GLU A 306 16.10 36.17 -8.27
C GLU A 306 17.24 36.32 -9.30
N LEU A 307 18.26 35.46 -9.25
CA LEU A 307 19.32 35.42 -10.25
C LEU A 307 18.86 34.58 -11.45
N ASP A 308 18.00 35.17 -12.27
CA ASP A 308 17.65 34.69 -13.60
C ASP A 308 18.93 34.36 -14.40
N THR A 309 19.22 33.06 -14.58
CA THR A 309 20.39 32.58 -15.30
C THR A 309 20.34 32.90 -16.79
N ASP A 310 19.17 33.29 -17.33
CA ASP A 310 19.01 33.71 -18.72
C ASP A 310 19.30 35.22 -18.92
N ARG A 311 19.53 35.97 -17.85
CA ARG A 311 19.94 37.39 -17.93
C ARG A 311 21.44 37.59 -18.11
N PHE A 312 22.22 36.50 -18.12
CA PHE A 312 23.66 36.53 -18.42
C PHE A 312 24.01 36.11 -19.85
N ASP A 313 23.04 36.01 -20.76
CA ASP A 313 23.30 36.02 -22.20
C ASP A 313 23.33 37.46 -22.71
N SER A 314 24.47 38.13 -22.52
CA SER A 314 24.86 39.21 -23.42
C SER A 314 26.28 39.00 -23.92
N PHE A 315 26.35 38.63 -25.20
CA PHE A 315 27.49 38.83 -26.08
C PHE A 315 27.89 40.33 -26.12
N ARG A 316 28.47 40.86 -25.05
CA ARG A 316 29.30 42.08 -25.04
C ARG A 316 30.36 41.94 -23.95
N ARG A 317 31.48 41.33 -24.30
CA ARG A 317 32.74 41.56 -23.58
C ARG A 317 33.15 43.02 -23.83
N GLU A 318 32.82 43.93 -22.92
CA GLU A 318 33.55 45.19 -22.85
C GLU A 318 34.99 44.90 -22.43
N ARG A 319 35.94 45.27 -23.29
CA ARG A 319 37.37 45.20 -23.01
C ARG A 319 37.65 46.10 -21.79
N TRP A 320 38.27 45.52 -20.78
CA TRP A 320 38.90 46.27 -19.69
C TRP A 320 39.91 47.27 -20.28
N PRO A 321 39.90 48.56 -19.86
CA PRO A 321 40.92 49.50 -20.31
C PRO A 321 42.27 49.10 -19.71
N GLY A 322 43.23 48.79 -20.57
CA GLY A 322 44.62 48.57 -20.15
C GLY A 322 45.19 49.82 -19.50
N LYS A 323 45.88 49.64 -18.37
CA LYS A 323 46.64 50.71 -17.70
C LYS A 323 47.71 51.26 -18.67
N LYS A 324 47.75 52.59 -18.82
CA LYS A 324 48.87 53.32 -19.43
C LYS A 324 50.05 53.39 -18.47
#